data_AF-A0A6N7D8K9-F1
#
_entry.id   AF-A0A6N7D8K9-F1
#
_cell.length_a   1.000
_cell.length_b   1.000
_cell.length_c   1.000
_cell.angle_alpha   90.00
_cell.angle_beta   90.00
_cell.angle_gamma   90.00
#
_symmetry.space_group_name_H-M   'P 1'
#
loop_
_entity.id
_entity.type
_entity.pdbx_description
1 polymer ?
#
loop_
_entity_poly.entity_id
_entity_poly.type
_entity_poly.pdbx_seq_one_letter_code
_entity_poly.pdbx_strand_id
1 'polypeptide(L)'
;MPRIAQEATQVQTVLALIETGLGVALVPEVVQRFTSPRIAYRRLAGLPAAAGIGLALAFQPGRETGAAQRLRELAAREFGVV
;
A
#
# COMPACT_ATOMS: atom_id res chain seq x y z
N MET A 1 20.67 10.48 1.19
CA MET A 1 19.26 10.93 1.28
C MET A 1 18.71 11.05 -0.14
N PRO A 2 17.54 10.49 -0.47
CA PRO A 2 16.95 10.61 -1.80
C PRO A 2 16.50 12.07 -2.06
N ARG A 3 16.54 12.49 -3.33
CA ARG A 3 16.03 13.81 -3.75
C ARG A 3 14.53 13.72 -4.00
N ILE A 4 13.74 14.35 -3.13
CA ILE A 4 12.28 14.37 -3.27
C ILE A 4 11.89 15.45 -4.28
N ALA A 5 11.26 15.03 -5.38
CA ALA A 5 10.78 15.96 -6.41
C ALA A 5 9.42 16.57 -6.05
N GLN A 6 8.52 15.76 -5.47
CA GLN A 6 7.18 16.16 -5.07
C GLN A 6 6.65 15.24 -3.96
N GLU A 7 5.91 15.84 -3.02
CA GLU A 7 5.11 15.10 -2.04
C GLU A 7 3.64 15.10 -2.45
N ALA A 8 3.00 13.94 -2.44
CA ALA A 8 1.58 13.79 -2.76
C ALA A 8 0.94 12.74 -1.86
N THR A 9 -0.23 13.04 -1.33
CA THR A 9 -0.92 12.21 -0.32
C THR A 9 -1.62 11.00 -0.95
N GLN A 10 -2.12 11.15 -2.17
CA GLN A 10 -2.92 10.13 -2.85
C GLN A 10 -2.11 9.42 -3.93
N VAL A 11 -2.22 8.09 -3.98
CA VAL A 11 -1.55 7.26 -4.99
C VAL A 11 -1.94 7.68 -6.41
N GLN A 12 -3.21 8.05 -6.63
CA GLN A 12 -3.69 8.49 -7.94
C GLN A 12 -2.94 9.75 -8.42
N THR A 13 -2.70 10.70 -7.52
CA THR A 13 -1.94 11.92 -7.83
C THR A 13 -0.48 11.60 -8.15
N VAL A 14 0.16 10.71 -7.38
CA VAL A 14 1.52 10.25 -7.67
C VAL A 14 1.61 9.64 -9.07
N LEU A 15 0.66 8.78 -9.44
CA LEU A 15 0.63 8.17 -10.77
C LEU A 15 0.44 9.21 -11.88
N ALA A 16 -0.47 10.18 -11.71
CA ALA A 16 -0.68 11.26 -12.68
C ALA A 16 0.60 12.08 -12.92
N LEU A 17 1.37 12.36 -11.87
CA LEU A 17 2.66 13.07 -11.99
C LEU A 17 3.73 12.22 -12.70
N ILE A 18 3.72 10.90 -12.52
CA ILE A 18 4.60 10.01 -13.29
C ILE A 18 4.21 10.03 -14.76
N GLU A 19 2.91 10.01 -15.09
CA GLU A 19 2.43 10.06 -16.48
C GLU A 19 2.85 11.33 -17.22
N THR A 20 3.03 12.45 -16.51
CA THR A 20 3.53 13.70 -17.10
C THR A 20 5.05 13.74 -17.24
N GLY A 21 5.75 12.70 -16.77
CA GLY A 21 7.21 12.59 -16.85
C GLY A 21 7.96 13.23 -15.68
N LEU A 22 7.29 13.53 -14.55
CA LEU A 22 7.95 14.15 -13.39
C LEU A 22 9.04 13.27 -12.78
N GLY A 23 8.93 11.94 -12.91
CA GLY A 23 9.95 11.00 -12.45
C GLY A 23 9.42 9.61 -12.13
N VAL A 24 9.87 9.05 -11.01
CA VAL A 24 9.54 7.71 -10.52
C VAL A 24 9.02 7.75 -9.09
N ALA A 25 8.24 6.75 -8.68
CA ALA A 25 7.83 6.57 -7.30
C ALA A 25 7.98 5.11 -6.86
N LEU A 26 8.15 4.92 -5.55
CA LEU A 26 8.02 3.62 -4.90
C LEU A 26 6.55 3.40 -4.56
N VAL A 27 5.98 2.28 -4.99
CA VAL A 27 4.57 1.96 -4.77
C VAL A 27 4.39 0.54 -4.25
N PRO A 28 3.36 0.30 -3.44
CA PRO A 28 2.89 -1.05 -3.13
C PRO A 28 2.52 -1.84 -4.40
N GLU A 29 2.71 -3.17 -4.38
CA GLU A 29 2.34 -4.04 -5.51
C GLU A 29 0.87 -3.90 -5.92
N VAL A 30 -0.04 -3.70 -4.95
CA VAL A 30 -1.48 -3.51 -5.20
C VAL A 30 -1.79 -2.31 -6.12
N VAL A 31 -0.88 -1.34 -6.24
CA VAL A 31 -1.06 -0.18 -7.12
C VAL A 31 -1.02 -0.56 -8.59
N GLN A 32 -0.42 -1.71 -8.96
CA GLN A 32 -0.40 -2.19 -10.34
C GLN A 32 -1.79 -2.44 -10.94
N ARG A 33 -2.83 -2.56 -10.10
CA ARG A 33 -4.23 -2.62 -10.56
C ARG A 33 -4.67 -1.38 -11.32
N PHE A 34 -4.02 -0.24 -11.07
CA PHE A 34 -4.23 0.98 -11.83
C PHE A 34 -3.35 0.91 -13.08
N THR A 35 -3.94 0.42 -14.16
CA THR A 35 -3.24 0.29 -15.43
C THR A 35 -3.21 1.64 -16.15
N SER A 36 -2.01 2.13 -16.42
CA SER A 36 -1.78 3.18 -17.41
C SER A 36 -0.79 2.66 -18.44
N PRO A 37 -1.07 2.80 -19.74
CA PRO A 37 -0.13 2.42 -20.80
C PRO A 37 1.15 3.27 -20.79
N ARG A 38 1.14 4.41 -20.08
CA ARG A 38 2.30 5.33 -19.97
C ARG A 38 3.20 5.01 -18.78
N ILE A 39 2.81 4.07 -17.91
CA ILE A 39 3.55 3.72 -16.70
C ILE A 39 4.12 2.31 -16.81
N ALA A 40 5.43 2.19 -16.63
CA ALA A 40 6.10 0.92 -16.50
C ALA A 40 6.29 0.56 -15.02
N TYR A 41 5.64 -0.50 -14.55
CA TYR A 41 5.88 -1.06 -13.22
C TYR A 41 7.12 -1.98 -13.25
N ARG A 42 7.98 -1.85 -12.23
CA ARG A 42 9.21 -2.64 -12.07
C ARG A 42 9.31 -3.13 -10.64
N ARG A 43 9.49 -4.45 -10.47
CA ARG A 43 9.68 -5.05 -9.15
C ARG A 43 11.08 -4.72 -8.65
N LEU A 44 11.19 -4.29 -7.40
CA LEU A 44 12.47 -4.08 -6.73
C LEU A 44 12.89 -5.37 -6.03
N ALA A 45 14.14 -5.79 -6.26
CA ALA A 45 14.74 -6.96 -5.62
C ALA A 45 15.75 -6.53 -4.56
N GLY A 46 16.04 -7.42 -3.60
CA GLY A 46 17.07 -7.19 -2.57
C GLY A 46 16.71 -6.12 -1.54
N LEU A 47 15.42 -5.79 -1.38
CA LEU A 47 14.98 -4.86 -0.36
C LEU A 47 15.16 -5.47 1.06
N PRO A 48 15.55 -4.67 2.06
CA PRO A 48 15.61 -5.14 3.44
C PRO A 48 14.19 -5.47 3.95
N ALA A 49 14.08 -6.36 4.94
CA ALA A 49 12.78 -6.74 5.52
C ALA A 49 11.98 -5.52 6.03
N ALA A 50 12.67 -4.49 6.53
CA ALA A 50 12.09 -3.24 6.99
C ALA A 50 11.42 -2.39 5.89
N ALA A 51 11.68 -2.67 4.61
CA ALA A 51 10.99 -2.03 3.50
C ALA A 51 9.63 -2.67 3.19
N GLY A 52 9.27 -3.74 3.91
CA GLY A 52 7.96 -4.35 3.84
C GLY A 52 6.88 -3.37 4.28
N ILE A 53 5.81 -3.31 3.51
CA ILE A 53 4.59 -2.57 3.82
C ILE A 53 3.47 -3.57 4.10
N GLY A 54 2.65 -3.29 5.10
CA GLY A 54 1.58 -4.18 5.54
C GLY A 54 0.26 -3.46 5.73
N LEU A 55 -0.80 -4.24 5.89
CA LEU A 55 -2.11 -3.79 6.34
C LEU A 55 -2.31 -4.30 7.76
N ALA A 56 -2.86 -3.45 8.64
CA ALA A 56 -3.13 -3.78 10.02
C ALA A 56 -4.59 -3.45 10.38
N LEU A 57 -5.13 -4.20 11.34
CA LEU A 57 -6.42 -3.92 11.96
C LEU A 57 -6.17 -3.42 13.38
N ALA A 58 -6.74 -2.26 13.71
CA ALA A 58 -6.70 -1.71 15.05
C ALA A 58 -8.11 -1.76 15.66
N PHE A 59 -8.23 -2.34 16.85
CA PHE A 59 -9.49 -2.49 17.56
C PHE A 59 -9.24 -2.41 19.07
N GLN A 60 -10.28 -2.08 19.83
CA GLN A 60 -10.23 -2.08 21.30
C GLN A 60 -10.93 -3.34 21.83
N PRO A 61 -10.19 -4.25 22.50
CA PRO A 61 -10.77 -5.46 23.07
C PRO A 61 -11.96 -5.15 23.97
N GLY A 62 -13.05 -5.89 23.79
CA GLY A 62 -14.27 -5.76 24.60
C GLY A 62 -15.15 -4.55 24.26
N ARG A 63 -14.78 -3.73 23.27
CA ARG A 63 -15.62 -2.65 22.73
C ARG A 63 -16.00 -2.86 21.27
N GLU A 64 -15.65 -4.00 20.70
CA GLU A 64 -15.99 -4.36 19.34
C GLU A 64 -17.49 -4.61 19.21
N THR A 65 -18.10 -4.13 18.12
CA THR A 65 -19.42 -4.61 17.72
C THR A 65 -19.31 -6.05 17.24
N GLY A 66 -20.42 -6.79 17.22
CA GLY A 66 -20.42 -8.15 16.67
C GLY A 66 -19.97 -8.23 15.19
N ALA A 67 -20.13 -7.15 14.42
CA ALA A 67 -19.60 -7.07 13.06
C ALA A 67 -18.08 -6.90 13.02
N ALA A 68 -17.52 -6.04 13.89
CA ALA A 68 -16.07 -5.84 13.99
C ALA A 68 -15.35 -7.12 14.46
N GLN A 69 -15.92 -7.82 15.43
CA GLN A 69 -15.38 -9.10 15.90
C GLN A 69 -15.35 -10.13 14.76
N ARG A 70 -16.45 -10.29 14.01
CA ARG A 70 -16.51 -11.22 12.87
C ARG A 70 -15.52 -10.86 11.76
N LEU A 71 -15.33 -9.57 11.48
CA LEU A 71 -14.34 -9.12 10.50
C LEU A 71 -12.92 -9.47 10.95
N ARG A 72 -12.60 -9.28 12.25
CA ARG A 72 -11.30 -9.64 12.80
C ARG A 72 -11.05 -11.15 12.73
N GLU A 73 -12.02 -11.96 13.12
CA GLU A 73 -11.94 -13.42 13.04
C GLU A 73 -11.74 -13.90 11.59
N LEU A 74 -12.46 -13.27 10.64
CA LEU A 74 -12.27 -13.52 9.21
C LEU A 74 -10.84 -13.17 8.77
N ALA A 75 -10.35 -11.98 9.13
CA ALA A 75 -9.02 -11.53 8.75
C ALA A 75 -7.92 -12.44 9.34
N ALA A 76 -8.06 -12.87 10.59
CA ALA A 76 -7.14 -13.78 11.24
C ALA A 76 -7.09 -15.15 10.55
N ARG A 77 -8.25 -15.67 10.13
CA ARG A 77 -8.33 -16.95 9.40
C ARG A 77 -7.71 -16.88 8.01
N GLU A 78 -8.00 -15.84 7.24
CA GLU A 78 -7.60 -15.75 5.83
C GLU A 78 -6.15 -15.27 5.66
N PHE A 79 -5.66 -14.43 6.58
CA PHE A 79 -4.36 -13.75 6.42
C PHE A 79 -3.36 -14.03 7.55
N GLY A 80 -3.73 -14.83 8.56
CA GLY A 80 -2.85 -15.14 9.69
C GLY A 80 -2.54 -13.94 10.59
N VAL A 81 -3.36 -12.89 10.53
CA VAL A 81 -3.18 -11.63 11.29
C VAL A 81 -3.93 -11.74 12.62
N VAL A 82 -3.21 -11.77 13.74
CA VAL A 82 -3.78 -11.80 15.11
C VAL A 82 -4.22 -10.41 15.53
#